data_AF-A0AAI9HVR7-F1
#
_entry.id   AF-A0AAI9HVR7-F1
#
_cell.length_a   1.000
_cell.length_b   1.000
_cell.length_c   1.000
_cell.angle_alpha   90.00
_cell.angle_beta   90.00
_cell.angle_gamma   90.00
#
_symmetry.space_group_name_H-M   'P 1'
#
loop_
_entity.id
_entity.type
_entity.pdbx_description
1 polymer ?
#
loop_
_entity_poly.entity_id
_entity_poly.type
_entity_poly.pdbx_seq_one_letter_code
_entity_poly.pdbx_strand_id
1 'polypeptide(L)'
;MQRDIQKILLHWGGWVVHGRTGLGWASVAAGFKGLVSRTRIRKLSCCDKDGLIIDSCVARLRTAGMVQECDFIECYYSKGMSKRAIGRKYRLNEGEVRRRMAVAESFILGCLAVSGETLELDLICGFHNHQERVQSQSIPALR
;
A
#
# COMPACT_ATOMS: atom_id res chain seq x y z
N MET A 1 13.59 -10.40 -4.26
CA MET A 1 12.66 -9.84 -3.26
C MET A 1 11.30 -9.67 -3.92
N GLN A 2 10.24 -10.32 -3.41
CA GLN A 2 8.89 -10.18 -3.96
C GLN A 2 8.03 -9.36 -3.00
N ARG A 3 7.68 -8.13 -3.38
CA ARG A 3 6.81 -7.26 -2.59
C ARG A 3 5.36 -7.73 -2.65
N ASP A 4 4.68 -7.80 -1.51
CA ASP A 4 3.23 -8.04 -1.44
C ASP A 4 2.49 -6.72 -1.65
N ILE A 5 2.12 -6.46 -2.91
CA ILE A 5 1.49 -5.21 -3.32
C ILE A 5 0.15 -4.97 -2.61
N GLN A 6 -0.61 -6.02 -2.29
CA GLN A 6 -1.91 -5.88 -1.65
C GLN A 6 -1.77 -5.38 -0.22
N LYS A 7 -0.76 -5.87 0.52
CA LYS A 7 -0.42 -5.34 1.85
C LYS A 7 0.07 -3.90 1.76
N ILE A 8 0.96 -3.61 0.82
CA ILE A 8 1.48 -2.24 0.63
C ILE A 8 0.34 -1.25 0.37
N LEU A 9 -0.58 -1.58 -0.54
CA LEU A 9 -1.72 -0.74 -0.86
C LEU A 9 -2.74 -0.65 0.29
N LEU A 10 -2.86 -1.68 1.13
CA LEU A 10 -3.68 -1.62 2.34
C LEU A 10 -3.12 -0.60 3.35
N HIS A 11 -1.81 -0.57 3.54
CA HIS A 11 -1.15 0.44 4.38
C HIS A 11 -1.22 1.85 3.79
N TRP A 12 -1.02 1.99 2.48
CA TRP A 12 -1.21 3.26 1.79
C TRP A 12 -2.65 3.76 1.90
N GLY A 13 -3.63 2.88 1.74
CA GLY A 13 -5.05 3.22 1.87
C GLY A 13 -5.39 3.80 3.24
N GLY A 14 -4.84 3.22 4.32
CA GLY A 14 -4.97 3.79 5.65
C GLY A 14 -4.24 5.12 5.80
N TRP A 15 -3.05 5.29 5.24
CA TRP A 15 -2.32 6.57 5.24
C TRP A 15 -3.12 7.68 4.55
N VAL A 16 -3.69 7.41 3.37
CA VAL A 16 -4.56 8.33 2.62
C VAL A 16 -5.77 8.75 3.46
N VAL A 17 -6.41 7.81 4.15
CA VAL A 17 -7.58 8.13 5.01
C VAL A 17 -7.17 9.02 6.19
N HIS A 18 -6.05 8.72 6.86
CA HIS A 18 -5.57 9.54 7.98
C HIS A 18 -5.21 10.97 7.52
N GLY A 19 -4.51 11.11 6.39
CA GLY A 19 -4.17 12.41 5.80
C GLY A 19 -5.41 13.22 5.41
N ARG A 20 -6.43 12.57 4.84
CA ARG A 20 -7.72 13.22 4.48
C ARG A 20 -8.54 13.64 5.70
N THR A 21 -8.41 12.97 6.84
CA THR A 21 -9.15 13.31 8.07
C THR A 21 -8.54 14.44 8.89
N GLY A 22 -7.48 15.10 8.39
CA GLY A 22 -6.97 16.40 8.86
C GLY A 22 -6.93 16.58 10.38
N LEU A 23 -5.79 16.32 11.01
CA LEU A 23 -5.50 16.78 12.40
C LEU A 23 -6.60 16.48 13.44
N GLY A 24 -7.31 15.37 13.29
CA GLY A 24 -8.26 14.90 14.29
C GLY A 24 -7.56 14.27 15.49
N TRP A 25 -6.87 15.05 16.31
CA TRP A 25 -6.70 14.66 17.71
C TRP A 25 -8.13 14.54 18.26
N ALA A 26 -8.56 13.32 18.58
CA ALA A 26 -9.82 13.15 19.29
C ALA A 26 -9.72 14.01 20.55
N SER A 27 -10.58 15.03 20.69
CA SER A 27 -10.61 15.84 21.90
C SER A 27 -11.02 14.90 23.04
N VAL A 28 -10.05 14.38 23.77
CA VAL A 28 -10.36 13.68 25.02
C VAL A 28 -10.72 14.79 25.99
N ALA A 29 -12.01 15.08 26.11
CA ALA A 29 -12.53 15.89 27.19
C ALA A 29 -11.99 15.32 28.51
N ALA A 30 -11.48 16.18 29.39
CA ALA A 30 -10.65 15.79 30.53
C ALA A 30 -11.32 14.80 31.52
N GLY A 31 -12.63 14.52 31.38
CA GLY A 31 -13.39 13.53 32.15
C GLY A 31 -13.45 12.10 31.58
N PHE A 32 -12.96 11.83 30.36
CA PHE A 32 -13.04 10.49 29.72
C PHE A 32 -11.71 9.72 29.72
N LYS A 33 -10.81 10.02 30.66
CA LYS A 33 -9.43 9.49 30.71
C LYS A 33 -9.32 7.97 30.96
N GLY A 34 -10.44 7.24 31.09
CA GLY A 34 -10.48 5.78 31.27
C GLY A 34 -11.58 5.03 30.52
N LEU A 35 -12.43 5.72 29.73
CA LEU A 35 -13.62 5.12 29.10
C LEU A 35 -13.58 5.10 27.57
N VAL A 36 -12.63 5.80 26.96
CA VAL A 36 -12.34 5.57 25.54
C VAL A 36 -11.60 4.25 25.50
N SER A 37 -12.32 3.16 25.20
CA SER A 37 -11.68 2.00 24.62
C SER A 37 -10.87 2.59 23.48
N ARG A 38 -9.54 2.57 23.62
CA ARG A 38 -8.66 2.81 22.50
C ARG A 38 -9.02 1.67 21.57
N THR A 39 -10.02 1.88 20.72
CA THR A 39 -10.27 1.09 19.53
C THR A 39 -9.07 1.37 18.67
N ARG A 40 -7.97 0.75 19.09
CA ARG A 40 -6.72 0.58 18.40
C ARG A 40 -7.03 -0.43 17.31
N ILE A 41 -8.01 -0.11 16.45
CA ILE A 41 -7.84 -0.44 15.06
C ILE A 41 -6.56 0.34 14.74
N ARG A 42 -5.41 -0.34 14.87
CA ARG A 42 -4.20 0.02 14.14
C ARG A 42 -4.66 0.00 12.68
N LYS A 43 -5.30 1.07 12.23
CA LYS A 43 -5.65 1.27 10.83
C LYS A 43 -4.30 1.15 10.15
N LEU A 44 -4.10 0.08 9.38
CA LEU A 44 -2.83 -0.20 8.73
C LEU A 44 -2.47 1.07 7.94
N SER A 45 -1.46 1.79 8.41
CA SER A 45 -0.97 3.02 7.79
C SER A 45 0.51 2.82 7.56
N CYS A 46 1.03 3.39 6.49
CA CYS A 46 2.47 3.59 6.33
C CYS A 46 2.88 4.95 6.92
N CYS A 47 4.18 5.20 6.97
CA CYS A 47 4.76 6.51 7.27
C CYS A 47 4.59 7.47 6.08
N ASP A 48 4.79 8.76 6.31
CA ASP A 48 4.60 9.78 5.25
C ASP A 48 5.53 9.58 4.06
N LYS A 49 6.78 9.15 4.30
CA LYS A 49 7.74 8.86 3.23
C LYS A 49 7.21 7.74 2.32
N ASP A 50 6.91 6.58 2.89
CA ASP A 50 6.35 5.45 2.14
C ASP A 50 5.02 5.82 1.47
N GLY A 51 4.17 6.59 2.16
CA GLY A 51 2.91 7.10 1.65
C GLY A 51 3.09 7.91 0.38
N LEU A 52 4.01 8.89 0.37
CA LEU A 52 4.32 9.72 -0.79
C LEU A 52 4.89 8.93 -1.97
N ILE A 53 5.76 7.96 -1.69
CA ILE A 53 6.36 7.10 -2.73
C ILE A 53 5.27 6.30 -3.45
N ILE A 54 4.40 5.65 -2.68
CA ILE A 54 3.28 4.86 -3.21
C ILE A 54 2.28 5.76 -3.92
N ASP A 55 1.97 6.93 -3.36
CA ASP A 55 1.07 7.91 -3.96
C ASP A 55 1.58 8.39 -5.33
N SER A 56 2.89 8.61 -5.47
CA SER A 56 3.50 8.95 -6.76
C SER A 56 3.30 7.82 -7.80
N CYS A 57 3.39 6.56 -7.38
CA CYS A 57 3.15 5.42 -8.26
C CYS A 57 1.68 5.31 -8.69
N VAL A 58 0.75 5.62 -7.78
CA VAL A 58 -0.70 5.70 -8.09
C VAL A 58 -0.98 6.88 -9.01
N ALA A 59 -0.33 8.03 -8.82
CA ALA A 59 -0.44 9.17 -9.71
C ALA A 59 0.07 8.83 -11.13
N ARG A 60 1.17 8.06 -11.22
CA ARG A 60 1.70 7.57 -12.50
C ARG A 60 0.71 6.66 -13.23
N LEU A 61 -0.01 5.80 -12.51
CA LEU A 61 -1.08 4.97 -13.07
C LEU A 61 -2.15 5.84 -13.74
N ARG A 62 -2.53 6.96 -13.12
CA ARG A 62 -3.51 7.91 -13.66
C ARG A 62 -2.97 8.59 -14.93
N THR A 63 -1.71 9.02 -14.92
CA THR A 63 -1.08 9.63 -16.10
C THR A 63 -0.87 8.66 -17.26
N ALA A 64 -0.79 7.34 -16.99
CA ALA A 64 -0.70 6.30 -18.02
C ALA A 64 -2.04 5.99 -18.71
N GLY A 65 -3.10 6.77 -18.43
CA GLY A 65 -4.43 6.59 -19.03
C GLY A 65 -5.31 5.57 -18.31
N MET A 66 -4.82 4.94 -17.24
CA MET A 66 -5.55 3.91 -16.47
C MET A 66 -6.41 4.54 -15.36
N VAL A 67 -7.21 5.54 -15.71
CA VAL A 67 -7.99 6.36 -14.77
C VAL A 67 -9.02 5.51 -14.01
N GLN A 68 -9.69 4.59 -14.71
CA GLN A 68 -10.72 3.74 -14.10
C GLN A 68 -10.11 2.74 -13.11
N GLU A 69 -8.94 2.20 -13.43
CA GLU A 69 -8.16 1.30 -12.58
C GLU A 69 -7.65 2.04 -11.33
N CYS A 70 -7.22 3.30 -11.46
CA CYS A 70 -6.88 4.16 -10.31
C CYS A 70 -8.07 4.28 -9.37
N ASP A 71 -9.26 4.57 -9.92
CA ASP A 71 -10.46 4.68 -9.11
C ASP A 71 -10.81 3.37 -8.39
N PHE A 72 -10.52 2.22 -8.99
CA PHE A 72 -10.74 0.92 -8.34
C PHE A 72 -9.80 0.74 -7.15
N ILE A 73 -8.53 1.08 -7.31
CA ILE A 73 -7.53 1.08 -6.23
C ILE A 73 -7.99 2.01 -5.09
N GLU A 74 -8.37 3.26 -5.40
CA GLU A 74 -8.86 4.21 -4.40
C GLU A 74 -10.15 3.72 -3.71
N CYS A 75 -11.12 3.21 -4.47
CA CYS A 75 -12.38 2.72 -3.90
C CYS A 75 -12.16 1.51 -2.98
N TYR A 76 -11.26 0.60 -3.36
CA TYR A 76 -11.00 -0.61 -2.57
C TYR A 76 -10.12 -0.31 -1.36
N TYR A 77 -8.92 0.23 -1.57
CA TYR A 77 -7.91 0.36 -0.52
C TYR A 77 -8.13 1.58 0.39
N SER A 78 -8.61 2.70 -0.15
CA SER A 78 -8.86 3.91 0.66
C SER A 78 -10.29 3.95 1.20
N LYS A 79 -11.30 3.67 0.36
CA LYS A 79 -12.72 3.75 0.78
C LYS A 79 -13.28 2.45 1.36
N GLY A 80 -12.53 1.35 1.34
CA GLY A 80 -12.96 0.07 1.90
C GLY A 80 -14.12 -0.60 1.16
N MET A 81 -14.39 -0.24 -0.09
CA MET A 81 -15.46 -0.86 -0.88
C MET A 81 -15.10 -2.29 -1.27
N SER A 82 -16.07 -3.21 -1.24
CA SER A 82 -15.85 -4.55 -1.77
C SER A 82 -15.77 -4.54 -3.31
N LYS A 83 -15.08 -5.54 -3.89
CA LYS A 83 -14.98 -5.68 -5.37
C LYS A 83 -16.34 -5.78 -6.06
N ARG A 84 -17.32 -6.42 -5.40
CA ARG A 84 -18.73 -6.44 -5.83
C ARG A 84 -19.39 -5.06 -5.80
N ALA A 85 -19.13 -4.27 -4.76
CA ALA A 85 -19.66 -2.91 -4.67
C ALA A 85 -19.09 -2.00 -5.76
N ILE A 86 -17.78 -2.13 -6.05
CA ILE A 86 -17.14 -1.45 -7.17
C ILE A 86 -17.77 -1.89 -8.50
N GLY A 87 -17.98 -3.20 -8.70
CA GLY A 87 -18.66 -3.73 -9.88
C GLY A 87 -20.04 -3.08 -10.10
N ARG A 88 -20.87 -3.02 -9.05
CA ARG A 88 -22.17 -2.33 -9.12
C ARG A 88 -22.04 -0.84 -9.46
N LYS A 89 -21.07 -0.14 -8.85
CA LYS A 89 -20.83 1.29 -9.08
C LYS A 89 -20.44 1.59 -10.53
N TYR A 90 -19.60 0.75 -11.13
CA TYR A 90 -19.10 0.94 -12.51
C TYR A 90 -19.84 0.10 -13.56
N ARG A 91 -20.93 -0.58 -13.18
CA ARG A 91 -21.72 -1.49 -14.05
C ARG A 91 -20.87 -2.60 -14.69
N LEU A 92 -19.94 -3.15 -13.92
CA LEU A 92 -19.07 -4.27 -14.31
C LEU A 92 -19.34 -5.49 -13.43
N ASN A 93 -19.04 -6.68 -13.96
CA ASN A 93 -19.04 -7.89 -13.14
C ASN A 93 -17.81 -7.92 -12.21
N GLU A 94 -17.88 -8.71 -11.13
CA GLU A 94 -16.81 -8.78 -10.12
C GLU A 94 -15.48 -9.32 -10.70
N GLY A 95 -15.55 -10.21 -11.69
CA GLY A 95 -14.35 -10.76 -12.36
C GLY A 95 -13.60 -9.71 -13.18
N GLU A 96 -14.33 -8.84 -13.87
CA GLU A 96 -13.79 -7.71 -14.63
C GLU A 96 -13.06 -6.75 -13.68
N VAL A 97 -13.67 -6.41 -12.56
CA VAL A 97 -13.05 -5.59 -11.51
C VAL A 97 -11.78 -6.25 -10.98
N ARG A 98 -11.80 -7.55 -10.65
CA ARG A 98 -10.62 -8.28 -10.16
C ARG A 98 -9.45 -8.21 -11.14
N ARG A 99 -9.68 -8.49 -12.42
CA ARG A 99 -8.62 -8.48 -13.43
C ARG A 99 -8.08 -7.07 -13.66
N ARG A 100 -8.93 -6.04 -13.75
CA ARG A 100 -8.47 -4.64 -13.85
C ARG A 100 -7.67 -4.18 -12.63
N MET A 101 -8.11 -4.56 -11.43
CA MET A 101 -7.34 -4.32 -10.20
C MET A 101 -5.98 -5.03 -10.24
N ALA A 102 -5.90 -6.28 -10.71
CA ALA A 102 -4.62 -6.99 -10.82
C ALA A 102 -3.64 -6.31 -11.80
N VAL A 103 -4.15 -5.75 -12.90
CA VAL A 103 -3.32 -4.94 -13.83
C VAL A 103 -2.82 -3.68 -13.12
N ALA A 104 -3.69 -2.97 -12.40
CA ALA A 104 -3.33 -1.78 -11.63
C ALA A 104 -2.26 -2.08 -10.56
N GLU A 105 -2.47 -3.13 -9.77
CA GLU A 105 -1.54 -3.62 -8.75
C GLU A 105 -0.18 -3.96 -9.37
N SER A 106 -0.18 -4.65 -10.52
CA SER A 106 1.06 -5.01 -11.22
C SER A 106 1.80 -3.77 -11.75
N PHE A 107 1.09 -2.77 -12.25
CA PHE A 107 1.69 -1.51 -12.71
C PHE A 107 2.34 -0.75 -11.55
N ILE A 108 1.65 -0.62 -10.41
CA ILE A 108 2.18 0.07 -9.22
C ILE A 108 3.42 -0.68 -8.70
N LEU A 109 3.36 -2.02 -8.63
CA LEU A 109 4.50 -2.85 -8.26
C LEU A 109 5.69 -2.63 -9.20
N GLY A 110 5.44 -2.54 -10.52
CA GLY A 110 6.46 -2.21 -11.51
C GLY A 110 7.07 -0.82 -11.29
N CYS A 111 6.25 0.19 -10.97
CA CYS A 111 6.74 1.53 -10.65
C CYS A 111 7.66 1.53 -9.42
N LEU A 112 7.28 0.81 -8.37
CA LEU A 112 8.09 0.65 -7.16
C LEU A 112 9.40 -0.10 -7.42
N ALA A 113 9.39 -1.07 -8.33
CA ALA A 113 10.60 -1.80 -8.74
C ALA A 113 11.57 -0.89 -9.50
N VAL A 114 11.07 -0.08 -10.44
CA VAL A 114 11.88 0.85 -11.23
C VAL A 114 12.42 2.01 -10.39
N SER A 115 11.66 2.47 -9.39
CA SER A 115 12.08 3.57 -8.52
C SER A 115 13.31 3.22 -7.65
N GLY A 116 13.54 1.92 -7.39
CA GLY A 116 14.68 1.45 -6.58
C GLY A 116 14.61 1.82 -5.09
N GLU A 117 13.52 2.44 -4.64
CA GLU A 117 13.37 2.89 -3.26
C GLU A 117 13.02 1.72 -2.34
N THR A 118 13.60 1.75 -1.13
CA THR A 118 13.28 0.83 -0.05
C THR A 118 12.14 1.42 0.78
N LEU A 119 11.04 0.68 0.89
CA LEU A 119 9.91 1.07 1.74
C LEU A 119 10.17 0.55 3.15
N GLU A 120 9.79 1.27 4.19
CA GLU A 120 9.80 0.69 5.54
C GLU A 120 8.77 -0.43 5.69
N LEU A 121 7.68 -0.35 4.91
CA LEU A 121 6.70 -1.44 4.77
C LEU A 121 7.32 -2.77 4.34
N ASP A 122 8.44 -2.76 3.60
CA ASP A 122 9.16 -3.98 3.19
C ASP A 122 9.64 -4.77 4.43
N LEU A 123 9.99 -4.08 5.52
CA LEU A 123 10.41 -4.69 6.78
C LEU A 123 9.21 -5.21 7.60
N ILE A 124 8.09 -4.48 7.55
CA ILE A 124 6.89 -4.75 8.37
C ILE A 124 6.03 -5.87 7.77
N CYS A 125 5.95 -5.95 6.44
CA CYS A 125 5.08 -6.92 5.75
C CYS A 125 5.64 -8.35 5.74
N GLY A 126 6.85 -8.55 6.30
CA GLY A 126 7.50 -9.84 6.52
C GLY A 126 8.00 -10.46 5.22
N PHE A 127 9.19 -10.06 4.76
CA PHE A 127 9.91 -10.85 3.77
C PHE A 127 10.63 -12.02 4.44
N HIS A 128 10.43 -13.23 3.90
CA HIS A 128 11.38 -14.31 4.07
C HIS A 128 12.58 -14.00 3.17
N ASN A 129 13.68 -13.55 3.78
CA ASN A 129 14.98 -13.52 3.15
C ASN A 129 15.42 -14.96 2.88
N HIS A 130 15.36 -15.42 1.63
CA HIS A 130 16.37 -16.37 1.17
C HIS A 130 17.58 -15.55 0.70
N GLN A 131 18.37 -15.11 1.66
CA GLN A 131 19.67 -14.53 1.40
C GLN A 131 20.71 -15.21 2.31
N GLU A 132 20.98 -16.47 2.00
CA GLU A 132 22.28 -17.14 2.17
C GLU A 132 22.44 -17.98 0.90
N ARG A 133 23.47 -17.90 0.06
CA ARG A 133 24.87 -17.52 0.21
C ARG A 133 25.29 -16.66 -0.98
N VAL A 134 25.86 -15.49 -0.71
CA VAL A 134 27.07 -15.12 -1.45
C VAL A 134 28.20 -15.40 -0.47
N GLN A 135 28.71 -16.64 -0.48
CA GLN A 135 30.06 -16.87 0.03
C GLN A 135 30.98 -16.18 -0.97
N SER A 136 31.43 -15.00 -0.57
CA SER A 136 32.68 -14.41 -0.99
C SER A 136 33.78 -15.47 -0.85
N GLN A 137 34.05 -16.20 -1.94
CA GLN A 137 35.35 -16.84 -2.11
C GLN A 137 36.32 -15.73 -2.48
N SER A 138 36.98 -15.23 -1.44
CA SER A 138 38.26 -14.54 -1.50
C SER A 138 39.22 -15.30 -2.42
N ILE A 139 39.66 -14.63 -3.47
CA ILE A 139 40.84 -14.99 -4.27
C ILE A 139 42.06 -15.00 -3.34
N PRO A 140 42.84 -16.09 -3.22
CA PRO A 140 44.20 -15.99 -2.71
C PRO A 140 45.13 -15.61 -3.85
N ALA A 141 45.88 -14.53 -3.63
CA ALA A 141 46.95 -14.08 -4.49
C ALA A 141 48.05 -15.15 -4.65
N LEU A 142 48.67 -15.12 -5.83
CA LEU A 142 49.87 -15.86 -6.22
C LEU A 142 51.01 -15.80 -5.18
N ARG A 143 51.59 -16.96 -4.87
CA ARG A 143 53.03 -17.15 -4.68
C ARG A 143 53.42 -18.57 -5.02
#